data_AF-A0A529IFP7-F1
#
_entry.id   AF-A0A529IFP7-F1
#
_cell.length_a   1.000
_cell.length_b   1.000
_cell.length_c   1.000
_cell.angle_alpha   90.00
_cell.angle_beta   90.00
_cell.angle_gamma   90.00
#
_symmetry.space_group_name_H-M   'P 1'
#
loop_
_entity.id
_entity.type
_entity.pdbx_description
1 polymer ?
#
loop_
_entity_poly.entity_id
_entity_poly.type
_entity_poly.pdbx_seq_one_letter_code
_entity_poly.pdbx_strand_id
1 'polypeptide(L)' 'LMIAVGEMDDNVDPFCSFQLADRLIKAGKDFDIVYVPGANHHTLGTYTERKLLDFFVRNILGQTPPDWNSKPIELE' A
#
# COMPACT_ATOMS: atom_id res chain seq x y z
N LEU A 1 -0.67 -1.28 10.62
CA LEU A 1 -0.09 -2.35 9.77
C LEU A 1 -0.41 -2.03 8.31
N MET A 2 0.49 -2.28 7.37
CA MET A 2 0.20 -2.21 5.93
C MET A 2 0.47 -3.56 5.25
N ILE A 3 -0.43 -4.00 4.38
CA ILE A 3 -0.31 -5.19 3.54
C ILE A 3 -0.31 -4.73 2.08
N ALA A 4 0.69 -5.10 1.28
CA ALA A 4 0.74 -4.80 -0.15
C ALA A 4 0.64 -6.10 -0.96
N VAL A 5 -0.20 -6.13 -2.00
CA VAL A 5 -0.54 -7.33 -2.76
C VAL A 5 -0.63 -6.99 -4.25
N GLY A 6 0.08 -7.73 -5.09
CA GLY A 6 -0.10 -7.69 -6.55
C GLY A 6 -1.21 -8.64 -6.99
N GLU A 7 -2.03 -8.25 -7.97
CA GLU A 7 -3.12 -9.09 -8.50
C GLU A 7 -2.63 -10.37 -9.19
N MET A 8 -1.51 -10.29 -9.89
CA MET A 8 -0.95 -11.37 -10.70
C MET A 8 0.35 -11.90 -10.08
N ASP A 9 0.43 -11.92 -8.74
CA ASP A 9 1.56 -12.53 -8.03
C ASP A 9 1.59 -14.04 -8.31
N ASP A 10 2.62 -14.47 -9.02
CA ASP A 10 2.85 -15.82 -9.50
C ASP A 10 3.67 -16.67 -8.52
N ASN A 11 4.18 -16.06 -7.44
CA ASN A 11 4.94 -16.73 -6.37
C ASN A 11 4.08 -16.97 -5.13
N VAL A 12 3.29 -15.96 -4.73
CA VAL A 12 2.41 -16.02 -3.56
C VAL A 12 0.99 -15.61 -3.96
N ASP A 13 0.07 -16.58 -3.94
CA ASP A 13 -1.33 -16.34 -4.26
C ASP A 13 -1.91 -15.17 -3.40
N PRO A 14 -2.43 -14.10 -4.04
CA PRO A 14 -3.05 -12.97 -3.36
C PRO A 14 -4.13 -13.35 -2.35
N PHE A 15 -4.82 -14.48 -2.57
CA PHE A 15 -5.87 -14.96 -1.69
C PHE A 15 -5.37 -15.25 -0.26
N CYS A 16 -4.10 -15.62 -0.09
CA CYS A 16 -3.49 -15.80 1.23
C CYS A 16 -3.49 -14.48 2.03
N SER A 17 -3.16 -13.36 1.38
CA SER A 17 -3.18 -12.02 1.99
C SER A 17 -4.59 -11.58 2.34
N PHE A 18 -5.59 -11.92 1.51
CA PHE A 18 -6.99 -11.63 1.81
C PHE A 18 -7.54 -12.46 2.97
N GLN A 19 -7.07 -13.69 3.14
CA GLN A 19 -7.41 -14.48 4.33
C GLN A 19 -6.85 -13.84 5.60
N LEU A 20 -5.62 -13.30 5.58
CA LEU A 20 -5.08 -12.53 6.71
C LEU A 20 -5.94 -11.29 6.99
N ALA A 21 -6.32 -10.55 5.95
CA ALA A 21 -7.19 -9.38 6.07
C ALA A 21 -8.55 -9.73 6.73
N ASP A 22 -9.21 -10.81 6.30
CA ASP A 22 -10.46 -11.30 6.92
C ASP A 22 -10.31 -11.56 8.42
N ARG A 23 -9.21 -12.18 8.84
CA ARG A 23 -8.95 -12.47 10.26
C ARG A 23 -8.66 -11.21 11.07
N LEU A 24 -7.93 -10.25 10.50
CA LEU A 24 -7.69 -8.95 11.14
C LEU A 24 -8.99 -8.17 11.34
N ILE A 25 -9.87 -8.15 10.34
CA ILE A 25 -11.20 -7.51 10.42
C ILE A 25 -12.04 -8.18 11.51
N LYS A 26 -12.16 -9.51 11.50
CA LYS A 26 -12.92 -10.25 12.53
C LYS A 26 -12.38 -10.07 13.94
N ALA A 27 -11.08 -9.76 14.07
CA ALA A 27 -10.43 -9.45 15.34
C ALA A 27 -10.51 -7.97 15.75
N GLY A 28 -11.19 -7.12 14.96
CA GLY A 28 -11.32 -5.69 15.23
C GLY A 28 -9.99 -4.93 15.16
N LYS A 29 -9.10 -5.31 14.22
CA LYS A 29 -7.80 -4.66 14.02
C LYS A 29 -7.84 -3.74 12.80
N ASP A 30 -7.31 -2.53 12.98
CA ASP A 30 -7.12 -1.58 11.88
C ASP A 30 -5.82 -1.88 11.12
N PHE A 31 -5.91 -1.85 9.79
CA PHE A 31 -4.77 -2.01 8.88
C PHE A 31 -5.11 -1.40 7.52
N ASP A 32 -4.05 -1.11 6.76
CA ASP A 32 -4.14 -0.67 5.37
C ASP A 32 -3.84 -1.84 4.43
N ILE A 33 -4.56 -1.90 3.31
CA ILE A 33 -4.25 -2.81 2.21
C ILE A 33 -4.03 -2.02 0.91
N VAL A 34 -2.91 -2.30 0.23
CA VAL A 34 -2.57 -1.75 -1.08
C VAL A 34 -2.64 -2.88 -2.09
N TYR A 35 -3.72 -2.92 -2.87
CA TYR A 35 -3.89 -3.86 -3.97
C TYR A 35 -3.42 -3.22 -5.28
N VAL A 36 -2.59 -3.94 -6.05
CA VAL A 36 -1.94 -3.44 -7.26
C VAL A 36 -2.37 -4.28 -8.47
N PRO A 37 -3.32 -3.80 -9.29
CA PRO A 37 -3.79 -4.52 -10.48
C PRO A 37 -2.66 -4.79 -11.48
N GLY A 38 -2.66 -5.98 -12.07
CA GLY A 38 -1.67 -6.43 -13.05
C GLY A 38 -0.22 -6.60 -12.55
N ALA A 39 0.09 -6.28 -11.30
CA ALA A 39 1.42 -6.46 -10.75
C ALA A 39 1.69 -7.91 -10.35
N ASN A 40 2.90 -8.40 -10.61
CA ASN A 40 3.39 -9.69 -10.10
C ASN A 40 4.25 -9.49 -8.85
N HIS A 41 4.88 -10.57 -8.38
CA HIS A 41 5.70 -10.56 -7.15
C HIS A 41 6.79 -9.48 -7.11
N HIS A 42 7.34 -9.11 -8.27
CA HIS A 42 8.49 -8.22 -8.38
C HIS A 42 8.14 -6.79 -8.81
N THR A 43 6.91 -6.55 -9.26
CA THR A 43 6.56 -5.33 -10.01
C THR A 43 5.45 -4.50 -9.38
N LEU A 44 5.50 -4.32 -8.06
CA LEU A 44 4.53 -3.47 -7.35
C LEU A 44 4.62 -1.97 -7.73
N GLY A 45 5.76 -1.52 -8.27
CA GLY A 45 5.94 -0.22 -8.94
C GLY A 45 5.89 1.03 -8.03
N THR A 46 6.09 2.20 -8.65
CA THR A 46 6.20 3.51 -7.97
C THR A 46 4.97 3.86 -7.14
N TYR A 47 3.78 3.42 -7.53
CA TYR A 47 2.56 3.64 -6.75
C TYR A 47 2.68 3.01 -5.35
N THR A 48 3.16 1.76 -5.29
CA THR A 48 3.31 1.04 -4.01
C THR A 48 4.43 1.62 -3.18
N GLU A 49 5.53 2.02 -3.80
CA GLU A 49 6.63 2.73 -3.11
C GLU A 49 6.14 4.02 -2.44
N ARG A 50 5.34 4.83 -3.15
CA ARG A 50 4.72 6.04 -2.57
C ARG A 50 3.83 5.70 -1.38
N LYS A 51 3.00 4.64 -1.47
CA LYS A 51 2.15 4.21 -0.34
C LYS A 51 2.96 3.72 0.86
N LEU A 52 4.07 3.03 0.62
CA LEU A 52 4.99 2.60 1.69
C LEU A 52 5.64 3.80 2.39
N LEU A 53 6.12 4.79 1.63
CA LEU A 53 6.68 6.02 2.18
C LEU A 53 5.61 6.81 2.96
N ASP A 54 4.43 6.99 2.39
CA ASP A 54 3.29 7.62 3.06
C ASP A 54 2.96 6.93 4.39
N PHE A 55 2.99 5.59 4.42
CA PHE A 55 2.74 4.82 5.63
C PHE A 55 3.76 5.15 6.72
N PHE A 56 5.05 5.25 6.40
CA PHE A 56 6.07 5.63 7.37
C PHE A 56 5.98 7.10 7.79
N VAL A 57 5.71 8.01 6.87
CA VAL A 57 5.52 9.44 7.18
C VAL A 57 4.37 9.63 8.17
N ARG A 58 3.23 8.94 7.97
CA ARG A 58 2.09 8.99 8.89
C ARG A 58 2.41 8.33 10.23
N ASN A 59 2.91 7.09 10.22
CA ASN A 59 2.93 6.25 11.43
C ASN A 59 4.22 6.37 12.25
N ILE A 60 5.35 6.74 11.64
CA ILE A 60 6.63 6.92 12.34
C ILE A 60 6.89 8.41 12.59
N LEU A 61 6.72 9.25 11.57
CA LEU A 61 7.04 10.68 11.70
C LEU A 61 5.85 11.51 12.23
N GLY A 62 4.63 10.95 12.24
CA GLY A 62 3.44 11.67 12.69
C GLY A 62 3.05 12.85 11.79
N GLN A 63 3.44 12.83 10.52
CA GLN A 63 3.24 13.93 9.58
C GLN A 63 2.25 13.55 8.46
N THR A 64 1.74 14.57 7.77
CA THR A 64 0.92 14.39 6.57
C THR A 64 1.82 14.13 5.35
N PRO A 65 1.65 13.02 4.62
CA PRO A 65 2.42 12.76 3.40
C PRO A 65 2.10 13.76 2.28
N PRO A 66 3.00 13.91 1.30
CA PRO A 66 2.81 14.85 0.20
C PRO A 66 1.60 14.45 -0.67
N ASP A 67 0.94 15.46 -1.27
CA ASP A 67 -0.07 15.22 -2.29
C ASP A 67 0.60 14.93 -3.64
N TRP A 68 0.75 13.64 -3.94
CA TRP A 68 1.33 13.14 -5.18
C TRP A 68 0.55 13.53 -6.45
N ASN A 69 -0.69 13.99 -6.32
CA ASN A 69 -1.54 14.42 -7.44
C ASN A 69 -1.63 15.95 -7.56
N SER A 70 -0.99 16.70 -6.66
CA SER A 70 -0.93 18.15 -6.76
C SER A 70 -0.19 18.59 -8.03
N LYS A 71 -0.63 19.71 -8.62
CA LYS A 71 0.08 20.28 -9.77
C LYS A 71 1.48 20.72 -9.33
N PRO A 72 2.51 20.58 -10.19
CA PRO A 72 3.83 21.14 -9.90
C PRO A 72 3.69 22.61 -9.54
N ILE A 73 4.36 23.03 -8.47
CA ILE A 73 4.44 24.45 -8.12
C ILE A 73 5.24 25.12 -9.24
N GLU A 74 4.58 25.93 -10.07
CA GLU A 74 5.26 26.84 -10.97
C GLU A 74 5.97 27.89 -10.09
N LEU A 75 7.29 27.80 -10.02
CA LEU A 75 8.12 28.83 -9.39
C LEU A 75 8.32 29.93 -10.43
N GLU A 76 7.67 31.08 -10.22
CA GLU A 76 7.96 32.33 -10.95
C GLU A 76 9.37 32.85 -10.62
#